data_AF-A0A833S6A1-F1
#
_entry.id   AF-A0A833S6A1-F1
#
_cell.length_a   1.000
_cell.length_b   1.000
_cell.length_c   1.000
_cell.angle_alpha   90.00
_cell.angle_beta   90.00
_cell.angle_gamma   90.00
#
_symmetry.space_group_name_H-M   'P 1'
#
loop_
_entity.id
_entity.type
_entity.pdbx_description
1 polymer ?
#
loop_
_entity_poly.entity_id
_entity_poly.type
_entity_poly.pdbx_seq_one_letter_code
_entity_poly.pdbx_strand_id
1 'polypeptide(L)'
;MKTAANHDAAAEERGAFSYQFNFNLLDDILHSLPDQFKRMKDEPEFLRFIFASWKSGFGTSKEAVAFMKSQGLNEKAIKQFKAAYKAYLAHKRL
;
A
#
# COMPACT_ATOMS: atom_id res chain seq x y z
N MET A 1 24.46 1.66 38.32
CA MET A 1 24.18 1.70 36.87
C MET A 1 22.92 0.89 36.61
N LYS A 2 21.85 1.51 36.11
CA LYS A 2 20.61 0.82 35.73
C LYS A 2 20.29 1.25 34.30
N THR A 3 20.53 0.32 33.38
CA THR A 3 20.60 0.54 31.95
C THR A 3 19.21 0.79 31.36
N ALA A 4 19.07 1.99 30.80
CA ALA A 4 18.37 2.38 29.59
C ALA A 4 17.11 1.60 29.13
N ALA A 5 16.01 2.38 29.05
CA ALA A 5 15.16 2.53 27.87
C ALA A 5 14.53 1.26 27.25
N ASN A 6 13.40 0.84 27.83
CA ASN A 6 12.35 0.11 27.11
C ASN A 6 11.24 1.08 26.62
N HIS A 7 11.64 2.27 26.18
CA HIS A 7 10.80 3.15 25.36
C HIS A 7 11.27 2.97 23.92
N ASP A 8 10.52 2.23 23.10
CA ASP A 8 10.22 2.63 21.71
C ASP A 8 9.41 1.62 20.86
N ALA A 9 8.99 0.45 21.37
CA ALA A 9 8.23 -0.48 20.53
C ALA A 9 6.79 -0.04 20.18
N ALA A 10 6.28 1.04 20.79
CA ALA A 10 4.90 1.50 20.63
C ALA A 10 4.77 2.93 20.05
N ALA A 11 5.87 3.61 19.75
CA ALA A 11 5.83 4.95 19.15
C ALA A 11 5.60 4.90 17.63
N GLU A 12 5.95 3.79 16.96
CA GLU A 12 5.81 3.65 15.50
C GLU A 12 4.36 3.48 15.03
N GLU A 13 3.40 3.25 15.93
CA GLU A 13 1.98 3.10 15.57
C GLU A 13 1.24 4.44 15.41
N ARG A 14 1.81 5.56 15.87
CA ARG A 14 1.18 6.89 15.69
C ARG A 14 1.35 7.50 14.29
N GLY A 15 2.12 6.84 13.42
CA GLY A 15 2.37 7.25 12.02
C GLY A 15 2.06 6.16 11.01
N ALA A 16 1.11 5.27 11.30
CA ALA A 16 0.71 4.20 10.40
C ALA A 16 0.21 4.75 9.05
N PHE A 17 0.84 4.34 7.95
CA PHE A 17 0.42 4.75 6.61
C PHE A 17 -1.00 4.26 6.32
N SER A 18 -1.96 5.17 6.16
CA SER A 18 -3.30 4.90 5.67
C SER A 18 -3.52 5.59 4.33
N TYR A 19 -4.16 4.93 3.38
CA TYR A 19 -4.52 5.53 2.10
C TYR A 19 -6.00 5.30 1.80
N GLN A 20 -6.75 6.38 1.66
CA GLN A 20 -8.15 6.31 1.28
C GLN A 20 -8.25 6.22 -0.24
N PHE A 21 -8.67 5.05 -0.73
CA PHE A 21 -8.95 4.89 -2.14
C PHE A 21 -10.30 5.49 -2.52
N ASN A 22 -10.32 6.30 -3.58
CA ASN A 22 -11.56 6.86 -4.13
C ASN A 22 -12.13 5.95 -5.22
N PHE A 23 -12.66 4.78 -4.82
CA PHE A 23 -13.31 3.84 -5.73
C PHE A 23 -14.82 4.08 -5.91
N ASN A 24 -15.47 4.97 -5.13
CA ASN A 24 -16.88 5.34 -5.33
C ASN A 24 -17.18 5.93 -6.73
N LEU A 25 -16.16 6.39 -7.45
CA LEU A 25 -16.28 6.85 -8.84
C LEU A 25 -16.08 5.71 -9.86
N LEU A 26 -15.80 4.49 -9.37
CA LEU A 26 -15.22 3.36 -10.09
C LEU A 26 -15.86 2.03 -9.65
N ASP A 27 -17.17 2.03 -9.40
CA ASP A 27 -17.92 0.87 -8.89
C ASP A 27 -17.70 -0.39 -9.75
N ASP A 28 -17.68 -0.22 -11.07
CA ASP A 28 -17.40 -1.25 -12.08
C ASP A 28 -16.03 -1.94 -11.90
N ILE A 29 -15.06 -1.23 -11.33
CA ILE A 29 -13.69 -1.72 -11.09
C ILE A 29 -13.63 -2.60 -9.85
N LEU A 30 -14.46 -2.29 -8.84
CA LEU A 30 -14.50 -3.00 -7.57
C LEU A 30 -14.94 -4.46 -7.77
N HIS A 31 -15.87 -4.69 -8.70
CA HIS A 31 -16.35 -6.03 -9.05
C HIS A 31 -15.27 -6.89 -9.72
N SER A 32 -14.43 -6.29 -10.57
CA SER A 32 -13.39 -7.00 -11.35
C SER A 32 -12.03 -7.06 -10.65
N LEU A 33 -11.89 -6.48 -9.45
CA LEU A 33 -10.62 -6.47 -8.74
C LEU A 33 -10.28 -7.87 -8.19
N PRO A 34 -9.03 -8.35 -8.29
CA PRO A 34 -8.63 -9.57 -7.61
C PRO A 34 -8.73 -9.42 -6.08
N ASP A 35 -9.01 -10.52 -5.36
CA ASP A 35 -9.27 -10.49 -3.92
C ASP A 35 -8.16 -9.85 -3.09
N GLN A 36 -6.89 -10.08 -3.46
CA GLN A 36 -5.77 -9.42 -2.81
C GLN A 36 -5.92 -7.89 -2.82
N PHE A 37 -6.31 -7.31 -3.95
CA PHE A 37 -6.44 -5.87 -4.10
C PHE A 37 -7.70 -5.32 -3.42
N LYS A 38 -8.76 -6.13 -3.31
CA LYS A 38 -9.94 -5.79 -2.49
C LYS A 38 -9.54 -5.67 -1.03
N ARG A 39 -8.82 -6.67 -0.51
CA ARG A 39 -8.28 -6.65 0.85
C ARG A 39 -7.35 -5.47 1.09
N MET A 40 -6.50 -5.11 0.12
CA MET A 40 -5.66 -3.91 0.22
C MET A 40 -6.46 -2.60 0.32
N LYS A 41 -7.70 -2.55 -0.17
CA LYS A 41 -8.58 -1.38 -0.01
C LYS A 41 -9.18 -1.32 1.40
N ASP A 42 -9.67 -2.46 1.88
CA ASP A 42 -10.44 -2.55 3.13
C ASP A 42 -9.54 -2.68 4.37
N GLU A 43 -8.36 -3.28 4.24
CA GLU A 43 -7.41 -3.54 5.32
C GLU A 43 -6.13 -2.69 5.13
N PRO A 44 -5.99 -1.54 5.82
CA PRO A 44 -4.82 -0.66 5.68
C PRO A 44 -3.52 -1.32 6.15
N GLU A 45 -3.58 -2.25 7.11
CA GLU A 45 -2.42 -3.02 7.57
C GLU A 45 -1.92 -3.98 6.48
N PHE A 46 -2.86 -4.67 5.81
CA PHE A 46 -2.54 -5.55 4.69
C PHE A 46 -1.97 -4.76 3.51
N LEU A 47 -2.52 -3.58 3.22
CA LEU A 47 -1.96 -2.64 2.24
C LEU A 47 -0.51 -2.30 2.55
N ARG A 48 -0.20 -1.92 3.79
CA ARG A 48 1.17 -1.60 4.23
C ARG A 48 2.10 -2.79 4.08
N PHE A 49 1.66 -3.98 4.47
CA PHE A 49 2.45 -5.21 4.34
C PHE A 49 2.81 -5.49 2.87
N ILE A 50 1.84 -5.43 1.97
CA ILE A 50 2.07 -5.64 0.53
C ILE A 50 2.98 -4.56 -0.05
N PHE A 51 2.77 -3.28 0.30
CA PHE A 51 3.62 -2.19 -0.17
C PHE A 51 5.05 -2.28 0.38
N ALA A 52 5.24 -2.76 1.61
CA ALA A 52 6.57 -3.05 2.14
C ALA A 52 7.26 -4.15 1.32
N SER A 53 6.54 -5.23 1.00
CA SER A 53 7.02 -6.30 0.12
C SER A 53 7.41 -5.77 -1.27
N TRP A 54 6.54 -4.95 -1.88
CA TRP A 54 6.83 -4.34 -3.19
C TRP A 54 8.02 -3.39 -3.15
N LYS A 55 8.21 -2.63 -2.07
CA LYS A 55 9.39 -1.78 -1.90
C LYS A 55 10.68 -2.61 -1.85
N SER A 56 10.64 -3.77 -1.20
CA SER A 56 11.79 -4.67 -1.13
C SER A 56 12.04 -5.43 -2.44
N GLY A 57 10.99 -5.80 -3.19
CA GLY A 57 11.10 -6.62 -4.40
C GLY A 57 11.26 -5.82 -5.69
N PHE A 58 10.47 -4.75 -5.85
CA PHE A 58 10.41 -3.93 -7.06
C PHE A 58 11.11 -2.57 -6.88
N GLY A 59 11.03 -1.97 -5.69
CA GLY A 59 11.64 -0.67 -5.40
C GLY A 59 10.98 0.55 -6.09
N THR A 60 10.43 0.41 -7.31
CA THR A 60 9.87 1.51 -8.10
C THR A 60 8.38 1.37 -8.42
N SER A 61 7.71 2.50 -8.62
CA SER A 61 6.29 2.53 -9.03
C SER A 61 6.05 2.06 -10.47
N LYS A 62 7.09 1.89 -11.30
CA LYS A 62 6.95 1.35 -12.67
C LYS A 62 6.80 -0.17 -12.64
N GLU A 63 7.62 -0.84 -11.86
CA GLU A 63 7.59 -2.30 -11.69
C GLU A 63 6.33 -2.75 -10.95
N ALA A 64 5.91 -2.01 -9.92
CA ALA A 64 4.62 -2.25 -9.27
C ALA A 64 3.43 -2.17 -10.27
N VAL A 65 3.48 -1.25 -11.24
CA VAL A 65 2.46 -1.15 -12.30
C VAL A 65 2.51 -2.37 -13.23
N ALA A 66 3.70 -2.85 -13.60
CA ALA A 66 3.83 -4.06 -14.42
C ALA A 66 3.27 -5.29 -13.69
N PHE A 67 3.53 -5.41 -12.39
CA PHE A 67 2.94 -6.44 -11.54
C PHE A 67 1.41 -6.35 -11.52
N MET A 68 0.85 -5.15 -11.26
CA MET A 68 -0.61 -4.95 -11.28
C MET A 68 -1.24 -5.34 -12.62
N LYS A 69 -0.60 -4.99 -13.75
CA LYS A 69 -1.08 -5.41 -15.08
C LYS A 69 -1.08 -6.93 -15.23
N SER A 70 -0.02 -7.60 -14.77
CA SER A 70 0.08 -9.07 -14.78
C SER A 70 -0.99 -9.74 -13.90
N GLN A 71 -1.41 -9.08 -12.82
CA GLN A 71 -2.51 -9.53 -11.97
C GLN A 71 -3.91 -9.24 -12.55
N GLY A 72 -4.00 -8.70 -13.77
CA GLY A 72 -5.27 -8.44 -14.43
C GLY A 72 -5.97 -7.14 -13.98
N LEU A 73 -5.25 -6.19 -13.38
CA LEU A 73 -5.87 -4.92 -13.00
C LEU A 73 -6.13 -4.04 -14.23
N ASN A 74 -7.32 -3.46 -14.25
CA ASN A 74 -7.67 -2.41 -15.20
C ASN A 74 -6.85 -1.13 -14.98
N GLU A 75 -6.62 -0.35 -16.04
CA GLU A 75 -5.77 0.85 -16.01
C GLU A 75 -6.20 1.88 -14.95
N LYS A 76 -7.51 2.02 -14.73
CA LYS A 76 -8.07 2.89 -13.70
C LYS A 76 -7.73 2.40 -12.29
N ALA A 77 -7.78 1.09 -12.02
CA ALA A 77 -7.33 0.50 -10.76
C ALA A 77 -5.83 0.72 -10.56
N ILE A 78 -5.04 0.44 -11.60
CA ILE A 78 -3.59 0.64 -11.60
C ILE A 78 -3.25 2.09 -11.23
N LYS A 79 -3.96 3.09 -11.76
CA LYS A 79 -3.74 4.50 -11.41
C LYS A 79 -3.93 4.75 -9.91
N GLN A 80 -4.97 4.20 -9.31
CA GLN A 80 -5.26 4.33 -7.88
C GLN A 80 -4.19 3.65 -7.02
N PHE A 81 -3.87 2.38 -7.30
CA PHE A 81 -2.84 1.64 -6.54
C PHE A 81 -1.43 2.20 -6.75
N LYS A 82 -1.12 2.71 -7.94
CA LYS A 82 0.15 3.41 -8.20
C LYS A 82 0.26 4.69 -7.37
N ALA A 83 -0.82 5.47 -7.28
CA ALA A 83 -0.85 6.68 -6.45
C ALA A 83 -0.67 6.33 -4.96
N ALA A 84 -1.38 5.31 -4.49
CA ALA A 84 -1.23 4.78 -3.13
C ALA A 84 0.21 4.33 -2.84
N TYR A 85 0.83 3.57 -3.76
CA TYR A 85 2.20 3.10 -3.57
C TYR A 85 3.22 4.23 -3.62
N LYS A 86 3.01 5.26 -4.46
CA LYS A 86 3.85 6.47 -4.43
C LYS A 86 3.74 7.21 -3.11
N ALA A 87 2.54 7.35 -2.56
CA ALA A 87 2.33 7.97 -1.26
C ALA A 87 3.03 7.16 -0.15
N TYR A 88 2.96 5.82 -0.22
CA TYR A 88 3.69 4.95 0.71
C TYR A 88 5.21 5.13 0.61
N LEU A 89 5.76 5.18 -0.60
CA LEU A 89 7.19 5.42 -0.80
C LEU A 89 7.62 6.78 -0.27
N ALA A 90 6.80 7.82 -0.40
CA ALA A 90 7.07 9.14 0.18
C ALA A 90 7.04 9.09 1.72
N HIS A 91 6.03 8.41 2.30
CA HIS A 91 5.90 8.22 3.74
C HIS A 91 7.08 7.47 4.36
N LYS A 92 7.62 6.46 3.65
CA LYS A 92 8.79 5.67 4.09
C LYS A 92 10.15 6.28 3.76
N ARG A 93 10.18 7.42 3.06
CA ARG A 93 11.43 8.16 2.76
C ARG A 93 11.71 9.28 3.77
N LEU A 94 10.74 9.56 4.63
CA LEU A 94 10.87 10.35 5.86
C LEU A 94 11.33 9.43 7.00
#